data_AF-A0A954YAU0-F1
#
_entry.id   AF-A0A954YAU0-F1
#
_cell.length_a   1.000
_cell.length_b   1.000
_cell.length_c   1.000
_cell.angle_alpha   90.00
_cell.angle_beta   90.00
_cell.angle_gamma   90.00
#
_symmetry.space_group_name_H-M   'P 1'
#
loop_
_entity.id
_entity.type
_entity.pdbx_description
1 polymer ?
#
loop_
_entity_poly.entity_id
_entity_poly.type
_entity_poly.pdbx_seq_one_letter_code
_entity_poly.pdbx_strand_id
1 'polypeptide(L)'
;MPRDYFATLGLKPGRYDADEIDARFAALRARLLIELRSSATRGYAERRLEEAYQARSLLRDPRSQAMLRKGLEERDDGAERLNQLRAFVLASLEEGLLRHSRRQACIEEGMRLGFTEFHTHLVIAQTQFDGRVVIPPPAGRPERKAHAIQVVSRAAAVGVLALGLFLVMVRWAQ
;
A
#
# COMPACT_ATOMS: atom_id res chain seq x y z
N MET A 1 1.96 -1.74 5.69
CA MET A 1 2.57 -0.78 4.74
C MET A 1 3.25 -1.57 3.64
N PRO A 2 3.09 -1.21 2.35
CA PRO A 2 3.82 -1.87 1.28
C PRO A 2 5.33 -1.66 1.52
N ARG A 3 6.08 -2.77 1.59
CA ARG A 3 7.52 -2.77 1.84
C ARG A 3 8.27 -2.36 0.59
N ASP A 4 9.28 -1.51 0.76
CA ASP A 4 10.21 -1.16 -0.32
C ASP A 4 11.30 -2.24 -0.42
N TYR A 5 11.05 -3.20 -1.31
CA TYR A 5 11.98 -4.30 -1.57
C TYR A 5 13.27 -3.84 -2.29
N PHE A 6 13.23 -2.72 -3.03
CA PHE A 6 14.45 -2.16 -3.63
C PHE A 6 15.37 -1.62 -2.53
N ALA A 7 14.82 -0.82 -1.60
CA ALA A 7 15.57 -0.30 -0.47
C ALA A 7 16.11 -1.42 0.44
N THR A 8 15.41 -2.56 0.52
CA THR A 8 15.86 -3.74 1.29
C THR A 8 17.20 -4.29 0.77
N LEU A 9 17.43 -4.24 -0.56
CA LEU A 9 18.71 -4.62 -1.19
C LEU A 9 19.66 -3.42 -1.40
N GLY A 10 19.31 -2.23 -0.89
CA GLY A 10 20.10 -1.01 -1.08
C GLY A 10 20.05 -0.45 -2.51
N LEU A 11 18.98 -0.76 -3.25
CA LEU A 11 18.73 -0.28 -4.60
C LEU A 11 17.72 0.86 -4.59
N LYS A 12 17.79 1.71 -5.62
CA LYS A 12 16.71 2.64 -5.92
C LYS A 12 15.62 1.91 -6.72
N PRO A 13 14.36 2.39 -6.73
CA PRO A 13 13.34 1.84 -7.62
C PRO A 13 13.81 1.96 -9.07
N GLY A 14 13.87 0.83 -9.78
CA GLY A 14 14.49 0.78 -11.09
C GLY A 14 14.36 -0.58 -11.76
N ARG A 15 14.95 -0.70 -12.95
CA ARG A 15 15.04 -1.97 -13.67
C ARG A 15 16.43 -2.55 -13.48
N TYR A 16 16.48 -3.80 -13.04
CA TYR A 16 17.72 -4.51 -12.74
C TYR A 16 17.66 -5.92 -13.28
N ASP A 17 18.78 -6.40 -13.80
CA ASP A 17 18.93 -7.78 -14.25
C ASP A 17 19.06 -8.73 -13.05
N ALA A 18 18.69 -10.00 -13.27
CA ALA A 18 18.70 -11.02 -12.23
C ALA A 18 20.09 -11.19 -11.59
N ASP A 19 21.16 -11.07 -12.38
CA ASP A 19 22.54 -11.21 -11.90
C ASP A 19 22.93 -10.06 -10.98
N GLU A 20 22.47 -8.84 -11.26
CA GLU A 20 22.71 -7.69 -10.38
C GLU A 20 21.95 -7.83 -9.06
N ILE A 21 20.69 -8.27 -9.11
CA ILE A 21 19.90 -8.56 -7.91
C ILE A 21 20.58 -9.65 -7.06
N ASP A 22 21.07 -10.71 -7.70
CA ASP A 22 21.75 -11.81 -7.02
C ASP A 22 23.08 -11.37 -6.40
N ALA A 23 23.86 -10.53 -7.08
CA ALA A 23 25.10 -9.97 -6.55
C ALA A 23 24.84 -9.08 -5.32
N ARG A 24 23.81 -8.20 -5.38
CA ARG A 24 23.41 -7.34 -4.26
C ARG A 24 22.93 -8.15 -3.07
N PHE A 25 22.11 -9.16 -3.32
CA PHE A 25 21.66 -10.09 -2.29
C PHE A 25 22.82 -10.84 -1.65
N ALA A 26 23.78 -11.35 -2.42
CA ALA A 26 24.93 -12.09 -1.91
C ALA A 26 25.78 -11.24 -0.95
N ALA A 27 26.03 -9.97 -1.31
CA ALA A 27 26.77 -9.03 -0.47
C ALA A 27 26.03 -8.75 0.85
N LEU A 28 24.71 -8.48 0.78
CA LEU A 28 23.90 -8.24 1.97
C LEU A 28 23.82 -9.48 2.88
N ARG A 29 23.62 -10.67 2.29
CA ARG A 29 23.59 -11.95 3.00
C ARG A 29 24.89 -12.21 3.74
N ALA A 30 26.04 -11.99 3.11
CA ALA A 30 27.34 -12.18 3.74
C ALA A 30 27.49 -11.32 5.01
N ARG A 31 27.08 -10.05 4.93
CA ARG A 31 27.07 -9.15 6.09
C ARG A 31 26.13 -9.63 7.20
N LEU A 32 24.89 -10.00 6.87
CA LEU A 32 23.91 -10.44 7.86
C LEU A 32 24.29 -11.77 8.52
N LEU A 33 24.98 -12.66 7.80
CA LEU A 33 25.52 -13.90 8.37
C LEU A 33 26.64 -13.65 9.39
N ILE A 34 27.40 -12.56 9.25
CA ILE A 34 28.38 -12.13 10.26
C ILE A 34 27.62 -11.60 11.49
N GLU A 35 26.61 -10.76 11.30
CA GLU A 35 25.79 -10.19 12.38
C GLU A 35 25.00 -11.28 13.16
N LEU A 36 24.63 -12.37 12.50
CA LEU A 36 23.99 -13.55 13.11
C LEU A 36 24.86 -14.27 14.16
N ARG A 37 26.19 -14.14 14.07
CA ARG A 37 27.11 -14.78 15.02
C ARG A 37 27.11 -14.08 16.38
N SER A 38 26.58 -12.85 16.46
CA SER A 38 26.41 -12.11 17.69
C SER A 38 25.03 -12.36 18.28
N SER A 39 24.97 -12.80 19.55
CA SER A 39 23.70 -13.05 20.25
C SER A 39 22.84 -11.79 20.40
N ALA A 40 23.47 -10.62 20.52
CA ALA A 40 22.78 -9.34 20.68
C ALA A 40 22.01 -8.89 19.42
N THR A 41 22.46 -9.30 18.23
CA THR A 41 21.88 -8.87 16.94
C THR A 41 21.14 -9.98 16.21
N ARG A 42 21.14 -11.20 16.75
CA ARG A 42 20.59 -12.40 16.09
C ARG A 42 19.16 -12.24 15.59
N GLY A 43 18.22 -11.85 16.46
CA GLY A 43 16.81 -11.69 16.07
C GLY A 43 16.54 -10.55 15.10
N TYR A 44 17.43 -9.56 15.01
CA TYR A 44 17.38 -8.54 13.96
C TYR A 44 17.92 -9.09 12.63
N ALA A 45 19.07 -9.77 12.68
CA ALA A 45 19.72 -10.33 11.49
C ALA A 45 18.87 -11.43 10.82
N GLU A 46 18.17 -12.27 11.60
CA GLU A 46 17.25 -13.29 11.08
C GLU A 46 16.10 -12.66 10.29
N ARG A 47 15.41 -11.66 10.87
CA ARG A 47 14.34 -10.93 10.19
C ARG A 47 14.83 -10.21 8.94
N ARG A 48 16.00 -9.58 9.01
CA ARG A 48 16.61 -8.92 7.84
C ARG A 48 16.99 -9.90 6.74
N LEU A 49 17.44 -11.11 7.09
CA LEU A 49 17.71 -12.16 6.10
C LEU A 49 16.43 -12.62 5.42
N GLU A 50 15.37 -12.86 6.18
CA GLU A 50 14.06 -13.23 5.62
C GLU A 50 13.54 -12.16 4.65
N GLU A 51 13.61 -10.89 5.05
CA GLU A 51 13.25 -9.75 4.20
C GLU A 51 14.11 -9.69 2.93
N ALA A 52 15.42 -9.94 3.03
CA ALA A 52 16.32 -9.96 1.88
C ALA A 52 15.99 -11.10 0.89
N TYR A 53 15.61 -12.28 1.38
CA TYR A 53 15.18 -13.39 0.50
C TYR A 53 13.86 -13.07 -0.22
N GLN A 54 12.90 -12.47 0.49
CA GLN A 54 11.65 -12.01 -0.14
C GLN A 54 11.91 -10.93 -1.19
N ALA A 55 12.79 -9.96 -0.89
CA ALA A 55 13.17 -8.91 -1.83
C ALA A 55 13.79 -9.50 -3.09
N ARG A 56 14.74 -10.44 -2.93
CA ARG A 56 15.38 -11.14 -4.04
C ARG A 56 14.38 -11.87 -4.91
N SER A 57 13.47 -12.66 -4.31
CA SER A 57 12.51 -13.46 -5.10
C SER A 57 11.56 -12.59 -5.93
N LEU A 58 11.09 -11.48 -5.36
CA LEU A 58 10.19 -10.55 -6.04
C LEU A 58 10.90 -9.70 -7.10
N LEU A 59 12.12 -9.24 -6.84
CA LEU A 59 12.86 -8.36 -7.75
C LEU A 59 13.50 -9.09 -8.93
N ARG A 60 13.66 -10.41 -8.85
CA ARG A 60 14.22 -11.24 -9.93
C ARG A 60 13.25 -11.43 -11.10
N ASP A 61 11.94 -11.34 -10.85
CA ASP A 61 10.92 -11.35 -11.90
C ASP A 61 10.69 -9.92 -12.44
N PRO A 62 10.93 -9.66 -13.74
CA PRO A 62 10.72 -8.32 -14.32
C PRO A 62 9.29 -7.80 -14.18
N ARG A 63 8.26 -8.67 -14.16
CA ARG A 63 6.87 -8.24 -14.01
C ARG A 63 6.61 -7.74 -12.59
N SER A 64 7.04 -8.50 -11.60
CA SER A 64 6.97 -8.12 -10.19
C SER A 64 7.78 -6.86 -9.90
N GLN A 65 8.97 -6.71 -10.50
CA GLN A 65 9.78 -5.48 -10.40
C GLN A 65 9.05 -4.25 -10.97
N ALA A 66 8.40 -4.39 -12.13
CA ALA A 66 7.60 -3.31 -12.72
C ALA A 66 6.39 -2.92 -11.87
N MET A 67 5.69 -3.90 -11.28
CA MET A 67 4.56 -3.66 -10.37
C MET A 67 5.00 -2.92 -9.09
N LEU A 68 6.11 -3.36 -8.49
CA LEU A 68 6.65 -2.72 -7.28
C LEU A 68 7.10 -1.29 -7.56
N ARG A 69 7.77 -1.05 -8.69
CA ARG A 69 8.17 0.30 -9.11
C ARG A 69 6.94 1.20 -9.29
N LYS A 70 5.94 0.74 -10.05
CA LYS A 70 4.69 1.50 -10.27
C LYS A 70 3.98 1.82 -8.95
N GLY A 71 3.92 0.87 -8.02
CA GLY A 71 3.31 1.09 -6.70
C GLY A 71 4.08 2.10 -5.83
N LEU A 72 5.40 2.21 -5.99
CA LEU A 72 6.20 3.26 -5.32
C LEU A 72 5.99 4.62 -5.97
N GLU A 73 5.97 4.70 -7.30
CA GLU A 73 5.67 5.94 -8.05
C GLU A 73 4.29 6.49 -7.67
N GLU A 74 3.24 5.66 -7.69
CA GLU A 74 1.88 6.08 -7.31
C GLU A 74 1.79 6.58 -5.86
N ARG A 75 2.63 6.04 -4.97
CA ARG A 75 2.71 6.45 -3.58
C ARG A 75 3.39 7.81 -3.44
N ASP A 76 4.49 8.03 -4.15
CA ASP A 76 5.20 9.31 -4.14
C ASP A 76 4.31 10.41 -4.73
N ASP A 77 3.62 10.14 -5.84
CA ASP A 77 2.61 11.02 -6.43
C ASP A 77 1.46 11.32 -5.45
N GLY A 78 1.03 10.32 -4.68
CA GLY A 78 0.01 10.48 -3.64
C GLY A 78 0.49 11.36 -2.47
N ALA A 79 1.74 11.19 -2.06
CA ALA A 79 2.37 11.99 -1.00
C ALA A 79 2.58 13.44 -1.45
N GLU A 80 3.00 13.67 -2.68
CA GLU A 80 3.16 15.00 -3.26
C GLU A 80 1.82 15.75 -3.32
N ARG A 81 0.77 15.10 -3.85
CA ARG A 81 -0.59 15.67 -3.87
C ARG A 81 -1.12 15.99 -2.48
N LEU A 82 -0.84 15.13 -1.49
CA LEU A 82 -1.22 15.38 -0.09
C LEU A 82 -0.48 16.61 0.47
N ASN A 83 0.83 16.72 0.22
CA ASN A 83 1.62 17.86 0.65
C ASN A 83 1.16 19.16 -0.02
N GLN A 84 0.81 19.12 -1.31
CA GLN A 84 0.24 20.25 -2.04
C GLN A 84 -1.08 20.72 -1.41
N LEU A 85 -1.99 19.80 -1.10
CA LEU A 85 -3.25 20.13 -0.43
C LEU A 85 -3.02 20.73 0.96
N ARG A 86 -2.10 20.17 1.75
CA ARG A 86 -1.74 20.71 3.07
C ARG A 86 -1.18 22.12 2.98
N ALA A 87 -0.29 22.38 2.02
CA ALA A 87 0.26 23.71 1.79
C ALA A 87 -0.85 24.72 1.42
N PHE A 88 -1.79 24.32 0.56
CA PHE A 88 -2.94 25.15 0.20
C PHE A 88 -3.84 25.45 1.41
N VAL A 89 -4.13 24.44 2.24
CA VAL A 89 -4.91 24.62 3.47
C VAL A 89 -4.20 25.58 4.42
N LEU A 90 -2.90 25.39 4.69
CA LEU A 90 -2.11 26.28 5.54
C LEU A 90 -2.15 27.73 5.05
N ALA A 91 -1.97 27.94 3.74
CA ALA A 91 -2.03 29.27 3.13
C ALA A 91 -3.44 29.90 3.18
N SER A 92 -4.48 29.08 3.31
CA SER A 92 -5.87 29.52 3.40
C SER A 92 -6.34 29.80 4.83
N LEU A 93 -5.53 29.48 5.85
CA LEU A 93 -5.84 29.77 7.24
C LEU A 93 -5.68 31.26 7.52
N GLU A 94 -6.72 31.86 8.09
CA GLU A 94 -6.68 33.21 8.66
C GLU A 94 -6.80 33.03 10.18
N GLU A 95 -5.79 33.47 10.94
CA GLU A 95 -5.74 33.33 12.41
C GLU A 95 -5.89 31.88 12.92
N GLY A 96 -5.48 30.89 12.11
CA GLY A 96 -5.59 29.46 12.45
C GLY A 96 -6.96 28.84 12.16
N LEU A 97 -7.91 29.59 11.60
CA LEU A 97 -9.24 29.11 11.24
C LEU A 97 -9.52 29.25 9.75
N LEU A 98 -10.39 28.38 9.23
CA LEU A 98 -10.91 28.48 7.87
C LEU A 98 -12.32 29.06 7.90
N ARG A 99 -12.49 30.24 7.28
CA ARG A 99 -13.83 30.75 6.93
C ARG A 99 -14.53 29.81 5.96
N HIS A 100 -15.86 29.90 5.88
CA HIS A 100 -16.68 29.05 5.02
C HIS A 100 -16.23 29.07 3.54
N SER A 101 -15.99 30.26 2.97
CA SER A 101 -15.54 30.40 1.58
C SER A 101 -14.18 29.74 1.31
N ARG A 102 -13.23 29.89 2.23
CA ARG A 102 -11.89 29.29 2.14
C ARG A 102 -11.94 27.77 2.30
N ARG A 103 -12.79 27.28 3.20
CA ARG A 103 -13.05 25.84 3.37
C ARG A 103 -13.58 25.24 2.07
N GLN A 104 -14.52 25.90 1.41
CA GLN A 104 -15.05 25.44 0.14
C GLN A 104 -13.96 25.39 -0.95
N ALA A 105 -13.12 26.42 -1.04
CA ALA A 105 -11.98 26.43 -1.96
C ALA A 105 -10.98 25.29 -1.68
N CYS A 106 -10.73 24.95 -0.41
CA CYS A 106 -9.89 23.81 -0.05
C CYS A 106 -10.52 22.48 -0.48
N ILE A 107 -11.85 22.32 -0.36
CA ILE A 107 -12.58 21.13 -0.81
C ILE A 107 -12.46 20.97 -2.32
N GLU A 108 -12.70 22.04 -3.08
CA GLU A 108 -12.57 22.07 -4.54
C GLU A 108 -11.16 21.72 -4.99
N GLU A 109 -10.15 22.29 -4.33
CA GLU A 109 -8.74 21.99 -4.60
C GLU A 109 -8.39 20.53 -4.28
N GLY A 110 -8.87 19.99 -3.16
CA GLY A 110 -8.70 18.57 -2.86
C GLY A 110 -9.34 17.67 -3.90
N MET A 111 -10.54 18.01 -4.37
CA MET A 111 -11.19 17.26 -5.46
C MET A 111 -10.42 17.37 -6.79
N ARG A 112 -9.85 18.54 -7.10
CA ARG A 112 -8.98 18.76 -8.27
C ARG A 112 -7.73 17.88 -8.22
N LEU A 113 -7.15 17.70 -7.03
CA LEU A 113 -6.01 16.80 -6.78
C LEU A 113 -6.41 15.32 -6.72
N GLY A 114 -7.71 15.00 -6.80
CA GLY A 114 -8.24 13.64 -6.86
C GLY A 114 -8.59 13.04 -5.50
N PHE A 115 -8.65 13.84 -4.43
CA PHE A 115 -9.20 13.44 -3.14
C PHE A 115 -10.74 13.43 -3.18
N THR A 116 -11.35 12.61 -2.33
CA THR A 116 -12.79 12.75 -2.07
C THR A 116 -13.02 13.89 -1.08
N GLU A 117 -14.22 14.46 -1.09
CA GLU A 117 -14.61 15.51 -0.14
C GLU A 117 -14.32 15.13 1.32
N PHE A 118 -14.66 13.89 1.72
CA PHE A 118 -14.34 13.38 3.06
C PHE A 118 -12.84 13.38 3.35
N HIS A 119 -12.00 12.90 2.43
CA HIS A 119 -10.54 12.92 2.62
C HIS A 119 -10.03 14.35 2.75
N THR A 120 -10.55 15.27 1.95
CA THR A 120 -10.18 16.69 2.01
C THR A 120 -10.53 17.30 3.37
N HIS A 121 -11.72 17.00 3.91
CA HIS A 121 -12.09 17.42 5.26
C HIS A 121 -11.15 16.90 6.34
N LEU A 122 -10.72 15.64 6.23
CA LEU A 122 -9.76 15.06 7.17
C LEU A 122 -8.38 15.74 7.05
N VAL A 123 -7.91 16.05 5.84
CA VAL A 123 -6.65 16.78 5.62
C VAL A 123 -6.73 18.19 6.19
N ILE A 124 -7.87 18.88 6.01
CA ILE A 124 -8.13 20.18 6.63
C ILE A 124 -8.00 20.08 8.14
N ALA A 125 -8.69 19.14 8.78
CA ALA A 125 -8.66 18.95 10.21
C ALA A 125 -7.24 18.64 10.72
N GLN A 126 -6.53 17.72 10.05
CA GLN A 126 -5.12 17.41 10.38
C GLN A 126 -4.23 18.64 10.37
N THR A 127 -4.38 19.46 9.35
CA THR A 127 -3.53 20.62 9.11
C THR A 127 -3.79 21.71 10.15
N GLN A 128 -5.06 21.88 10.56
CA GLN A 128 -5.44 22.84 11.61
C GLN A 128 -4.99 22.41 13.02
N PHE A 129 -4.88 21.11 13.27
CA PHE A 129 -4.58 20.55 14.61
C PHE A 129 -3.25 19.80 14.67
N ASP A 130 -2.30 20.17 13.82
CA ASP A 130 -0.90 19.70 13.82
C ASP A 130 -0.75 18.16 13.87
N GLY A 131 -1.48 17.46 13.00
CA GLY A 131 -1.22 16.04 12.74
C GLY A 131 -1.66 15.06 13.84
N ARG A 132 -2.45 15.47 14.84
CA ARG A 132 -3.06 14.55 15.84
C ARG A 132 -4.00 13.49 15.24
N VAL A 133 -4.32 13.61 13.95
CA VAL A 133 -5.08 12.63 13.18
C VAL A 133 -4.11 12.02 12.16
N VAL A 134 -3.96 10.69 12.10
CA VAL A 134 -3.10 10.00 11.11
C VAL A 134 -3.99 9.45 10.00
N ILE A 135 -3.74 9.81 8.73
CA ILE A 135 -4.51 9.30 7.56
C ILE A 135 -3.53 8.56 6.64
N PRO A 136 -3.87 7.35 6.16
CA PRO A 136 -3.11 6.67 5.12
C PRO A 136 -3.17 7.45 3.79
N PRO A 137 -2.13 7.42 2.94
CA PRO A 137 -2.15 8.08 1.64
C PRO A 137 -3.36 7.62 0.81
N PRO A 138 -3.90 8.48 -0.08
CA PRO A 138 -5.06 8.14 -0.87
C PRO A 138 -4.75 6.86 -1.65
N ALA A 139 -5.52 5.79 -1.39
CA ALA A 139 -5.47 4.62 -2.24
C ALA A 139 -5.75 5.11 -3.67
N GLY A 140 -4.87 4.77 -4.62
CA GLY A 140 -5.10 5.05 -6.04
C GLY A 140 -6.53 4.66 -6.39
N ARG A 141 -7.19 5.48 -7.24
CA ARG A 141 -8.56 5.21 -7.72
C ARG A 141 -8.70 3.71 -7.93
N PRO A 142 -9.68 3.02 -7.31
CA PRO A 142 -9.81 1.59 -7.52
C PRO A 142 -9.95 1.37 -9.02
N GLU A 143 -8.94 0.73 -9.63
CA GLU A 143 -9.05 0.22 -10.99
C GLU A 143 -10.29 -0.68 -10.98
N ARG A 144 -11.36 -0.17 -11.57
CA ARG A 144 -12.64 -0.85 -11.71
C ARG A 144 -12.47 -1.88 -12.83
N LYS A 145 -11.66 -2.92 -12.58
CA LYS A 145 -11.34 -4.13 -13.38
C LYS A 145 -10.21 -4.82 -12.59
N ALA A 146 -10.39 -5.87 -11.79
CA ALA A 146 -10.84 -7.19 -12.17
C ALA A 146 -11.12 -8.06 -10.90
N HIS A 147 -12.15 -7.72 -10.13
CA HIS A 147 -12.65 -8.57 -9.03
C HIS A 147 -14.01 -9.22 -9.31
N ALA A 148 -14.55 -9.05 -10.53
CA ALA A 148 -15.81 -9.67 -10.93
C ALA A 148 -15.73 -11.20 -11.10
N ILE A 149 -14.53 -11.79 -11.22
CA ILE A 149 -14.39 -13.24 -11.52
C ILE A 149 -14.36 -14.10 -10.25
N GLN A 150 -13.96 -13.55 -9.08
CA GLN A 150 -13.84 -14.34 -7.84
C GLN A 150 -15.11 -14.37 -6.96
N VAL A 151 -16.10 -13.51 -7.22
CA VAL A 151 -17.35 -13.50 -6.44
C VAL A 151 -18.38 -14.50 -6.98
N VAL A 152 -18.31 -14.86 -8.26
CA VAL A 152 -19.22 -15.83 -8.89
C VAL A 152 -18.97 -17.27 -8.41
N SER A 153 -17.73 -17.62 -8.05
CA SER A 153 -17.40 -18.97 -7.59
C SER A 153 -17.89 -19.28 -6.17
N ARG A 154 -18.01 -18.26 -5.29
CA ARG A 154 -18.53 -18.46 -3.92
C ARG A 154 -20.05 -18.56 -3.85
N ALA A 155 -20.78 -17.93 -4.77
CA ALA A 155 -22.23 -18.06 -4.85
C ALA A 155 -22.67 -19.44 -5.37
N ALA A 156 -21.92 -20.04 -6.30
CA ALA A 156 -22.21 -21.38 -6.82
C ALA A 156 -22.01 -22.48 -5.77
N ALA A 157 -21.00 -22.37 -4.90
CA ALA A 157 -20.71 -23.37 -3.87
C ALA A 157 -21.80 -23.45 -2.78
N VAL A 158 -22.42 -22.32 -2.42
CA VAL A 158 -23.53 -22.30 -1.45
C VAL A 158 -24.81 -22.89 -2.05
N GLY A 159 -25.07 -22.65 -3.34
CA GLY A 159 -26.23 -23.22 -4.04
C GLY A 159 -26.21 -24.76 -4.12
N VAL A 160 -25.03 -25.35 -4.38
CA VAL A 160 -24.89 -26.82 -4.46
C VAL A 160 -25.03 -27.48 -3.08
N LEU A 161 -24.51 -26.84 -2.02
CA LEU A 161 -24.67 -27.33 -0.65
C LEU A 161 -26.13 -27.27 -0.18
N ALA A 162 -26.86 -26.20 -0.50
CA ALA A 162 -28.27 -26.07 -0.16
C ALA A 162 -29.15 -27.10 -0.89
N LEU A 163 -28.87 -27.35 -2.19
CA LEU A 163 -29.60 -28.35 -2.97
C LEU A 163 -29.32 -29.78 -2.49
N GLY A 164 -28.08 -30.08 -2.10
CA GLY A 164 -27.70 -31.38 -1.54
C GLY A 164 -28.40 -31.66 -0.21
N LEU A 165 -28.46 -30.67 0.69
CA LEU A 165 -29.15 -30.79 1.97
C LEU A 165 -30.66 -30.97 1.79
N PHE A 166 -31.27 -30.27 0.84
CA PHE A 166 -32.68 -30.41 0.52
C PHE A 166 -33.03 -31.82 -0.01
N LEU A 167 -32.23 -32.38 -0.91
CA LEU A 167 -32.44 -33.73 -1.44
C LEU A 167 -32.26 -34.82 -0.38
N VAL A 168 -31.29 -34.66 0.53
CA VAL A 168 -31.12 -35.59 1.66
C VAL A 168 -32.33 -35.53 2.59
N MET A 169 -32.87 -34.34 2.86
CA MET A 169 -34.03 -34.17 3.73
C MET A 169 -35.30 -34.79 3.13
N VAL A 170 -35.53 -34.63 1.81
CA VAL A 170 -36.67 -35.25 1.11
C VAL A 170 -36.57 -36.77 1.09
N ARG A 171 -35.36 -37.34 0.94
CA ARG A 171 -35.13 -38.80 0.94
C ARG A 171 -35.37 -39.46 2.31
N TRP A 172 -35.31 -38.70 3.41
CA TRP A 172 -35.62 -39.17 4.76
C TRP A 172 -37.08 -38.96 5.16
N ALA A 173 -37.85 -38.21 4.37
CA ALA A 173 -39.27 -37.91 4.61
C ALA A 173 -40.22 -38.82 3.80
N GLN A 174 -39.68 -39.73 2.98
CA GLN A 174 -40.41 -40.87 2.38
C GLN A 174 -40.09 -42.14 3.15
#